data_AF-A0A258UGU3-F1
#
_entry.id   AF-A0A258UGU3-F1
#
_cell.length_a   1.000
_cell.length_b   1.000
_cell.length_c   1.000
_cell.angle_alpha   90.00
_cell.angle_beta   90.00
_cell.angle_gamma   90.00
#
_symmetry.space_group_name_H-M   'P 1'
#
loop_
_entity.id
_entity.type
_entity.pdbx_description
1 polymer ?
#
loop_
_entity_poly.entity_id
_entity_poly.type
_entity_poly.pdbx_seq_one_letter_code
_entity_poly.pdbx_strand_id
1 'polypeptide(L)'
;MANLLDQLKAMTTIVADTGDVEAIKTVKPVDATTNPSLVLKASQLPQYAPLIDAAIAYAKAQGGTKAEQIDSAADKLAVLIGAEITKVVPGR
;
A
#
# COMPACT_ATOMS: atom_id res chain seq x y z
N MET A 1 17.19 -5.41 -27.44
CA MET A 1 17.48 -6.55 -26.54
C MET A 1 16.65 -6.31 -25.29
N ALA A 2 15.89 -7.31 -24.82
CA ALA A 2 15.05 -7.16 -23.63
C ALA A 2 15.93 -6.96 -22.38
N ASN A 3 15.53 -6.08 -21.45
CA ASN A 3 16.30 -5.87 -20.21
C ASN A 3 16.15 -7.08 -19.26
N LEU A 4 16.91 -7.10 -18.16
CA LEU A 4 16.89 -8.24 -17.20
C LEU A 4 15.50 -8.48 -16.59
N LEU A 5 14.74 -7.42 -16.32
CA LEU A 5 13.38 -7.52 -15.78
C LEU A 5 12.41 -8.14 -16.80
N ASP A 6 12.51 -7.74 -18.06
CA ASP A 6 11.67 -8.27 -19.14
C ASP A 6 11.93 -9.76 -19.38
N GLN A 7 13.20 -10.19 -19.28
CA GLN A 7 13.56 -11.60 -19.36
C GLN A 7 13.00 -12.38 -18.16
N LEU A 8 13.07 -11.82 -16.95
CA LEU A 8 12.53 -12.47 -15.74
C LEU A 8 11.01 -12.61 -15.79
N LYS A 9 10.29 -11.62 -16.33
CA LYS A 9 8.81 -11.66 -16.52
C LYS A 9 8.35 -12.85 -17.38
N ALA A 10 9.19 -13.34 -18.28
CA ALA A 10 8.87 -14.51 -19.11
C ALA A 10 8.99 -15.85 -18.34
N MET A 11 9.65 -15.85 -17.18
CA MET A 11 9.95 -17.06 -16.39
C MET A 11 9.23 -17.07 -15.04
N THR A 12 8.83 -15.92 -14.51
CA THR A 12 8.33 -15.78 -13.15
C THR A 12 7.33 -14.64 -13.03
N THR A 13 6.32 -14.83 -12.18
CA THR A 13 5.38 -13.78 -11.78
C THR A 13 6.11 -12.73 -10.94
N ILE A 14 6.18 -11.49 -11.42
CA ILE A 14 6.82 -10.39 -10.71
C ILE A 14 5.87 -9.80 -9.67
N VAL A 15 6.37 -9.63 -8.45
CA VAL A 15 5.66 -9.00 -7.33
C VAL A 15 6.50 -7.81 -6.85
N ALA A 16 5.86 -6.67 -6.60
CA ALA A 16 6.55 -5.50 -6.04
C ALA A 16 6.42 -5.46 -4.51
N ASP A 17 7.54 -5.40 -3.79
CA ASP A 17 7.57 -5.34 -2.33
C ASP A 17 7.70 -3.88 -1.84
N THR A 18 6.59 -3.14 -1.92
CA THR A 18 6.54 -1.73 -1.51
C THR A 18 5.10 -1.25 -1.27
N GLY A 19 4.96 -0.25 -0.40
CA GLY A 19 3.70 0.50 -0.25
C GLY A 19 3.58 1.71 -1.18
N ASP A 20 4.59 2.01 -2.00
CA ASP A 20 4.64 3.18 -2.89
C ASP A 20 4.00 2.88 -4.26
N VAL A 21 2.81 3.44 -4.49
CA VAL A 21 2.03 3.27 -5.71
C VAL A 21 2.75 3.80 -6.96
N GLU A 22 3.54 4.86 -6.85
CA GLU A 22 4.27 5.39 -8.02
C GLU A 22 5.38 4.44 -8.44
N ALA A 23 6.12 3.89 -7.47
CA ALA A 23 7.12 2.86 -7.75
C ALA A 23 6.50 1.62 -8.41
N ILE A 24 5.34 1.17 -7.94
CA ILE A 24 4.61 0.02 -8.51
C ILE A 24 4.26 0.26 -9.98
N LYS A 25 3.74 1.45 -10.33
CA LYS A 25 3.38 1.81 -11.71
C LYS A 25 4.56 1.73 -12.67
N THR A 26 5.77 2.04 -12.22
CA THR A 26 6.97 2.00 -13.09
C THR A 26 7.34 0.58 -13.51
N VAL A 27 7.17 -0.40 -12.61
CA VAL A 27 7.61 -1.79 -12.82
C VAL A 27 6.50 -2.65 -13.42
N LYS A 28 5.22 -2.26 -13.24
CA LYS A 28 4.03 -2.99 -13.68
C LYS A 28 4.09 -4.47 -13.26
N PRO A 29 4.15 -4.75 -11.94
CA PRO A 29 4.13 -6.11 -11.42
C PRO A 29 2.74 -6.73 -11.57
N VAL A 30 2.63 -8.03 -11.29
CA VAL A 30 1.33 -8.73 -11.24
C VAL A 30 0.66 -8.52 -9.90
N ASP A 31 1.42 -8.70 -8.81
CA ASP A 31 0.97 -8.51 -7.43
C ASP A 31 1.86 -7.48 -6.70
N ALA A 32 1.45 -7.05 -5.52
CA ALA A 32 2.30 -6.28 -4.61
C ALA A 32 2.20 -6.78 -3.16
N THR A 33 3.30 -6.70 -2.43
CA THR A 33 3.37 -7.05 -1.02
C THR A 33 3.65 -5.83 -0.16
N THR A 34 2.99 -5.79 0.99
CA THR A 34 3.27 -4.83 2.05
C THR A 34 3.57 -5.58 3.33
N ASN A 35 4.16 -4.87 4.28
CA ASN A 35 4.38 -5.31 5.66
C ASN A 35 4.36 -4.07 6.56
N PRO A 36 4.33 -4.20 7.90
CA PRO A 36 4.25 -3.04 8.80
C PRO A 36 5.32 -1.97 8.55
N SER A 37 6.56 -2.37 8.26
CA SER A 37 7.66 -1.44 7.97
C SER A 37 7.45 -0.68 6.65
N LEU A 38 6.95 -1.35 5.61
CA LEU A 38 6.64 -0.71 4.32
C LEU A 38 5.43 0.21 4.40
N VAL A 39 4.41 -0.14 5.19
CA VAL A 39 3.26 0.73 5.48
C VAL A 39 3.72 1.99 6.20
N LEU A 40 4.58 1.85 7.22
CA LEU A 40 5.17 2.98 7.94
C LEU A 40 6.00 3.88 7.01
N LYS A 41 6.79 3.30 6.11
CA LYS A 41 7.56 4.10 5.15
C LYS A 41 6.65 4.83 4.16
N ALA A 42 5.61 4.15 3.68
CA ALA A 42 4.68 4.73 2.72
C ALA A 42 3.82 5.83 3.33
N SER A 43 3.45 5.73 4.61
CA SER A 43 2.68 6.78 5.31
C SER A 43 3.44 8.10 5.46
N GLN A 44 4.78 8.08 5.32
CA GLN A 44 5.61 9.29 5.30
C GLN A 44 5.59 10.02 3.95
N LEU A 45 5.02 9.39 2.90
CA LEU A 45 4.93 10.00 1.58
C LEU A 45 3.82 11.07 1.56
N PRO A 46 4.07 12.28 1.03
CA PRO A 46 3.10 13.37 1.04
C PRO A 46 1.75 13.00 0.40
N GLN A 47 1.76 12.19 -0.65
CA GLN A 47 0.54 11.73 -1.33
C GLN A 47 -0.38 10.88 -0.45
N TYR A 48 0.11 10.33 0.66
CA TYR A 48 -0.67 9.47 1.56
C TYR A 48 -1.22 10.22 2.78
N ALA A 49 -0.89 11.50 2.97
CA ALA A 49 -1.48 12.31 4.02
C ALA A 49 -3.02 12.28 4.03
N PRO A 50 -3.73 12.37 2.87
CA PRO A 50 -5.18 12.24 2.86
C PRO A 50 -5.71 10.88 3.34
N LEU A 51 -4.93 9.80 3.16
CA LEU A 51 -5.31 8.46 3.64
C LEU A 51 -5.20 8.37 5.16
N ILE A 52 -4.21 9.04 5.75
CA ILE A 52 -4.06 9.16 7.20
C ILE A 52 -5.24 9.91 7.80
N ASP A 53 -5.62 11.04 7.20
CA ASP A 53 -6.78 11.82 7.64
C ASP A 53 -8.07 10.99 7.55
N ALA A 54 -8.26 10.25 6.45
CA ALA A 54 -9.39 9.35 6.28
C ALA A 54 -9.40 8.21 7.32
N ALA A 55 -8.24 7.64 7.65
CA ALA A 55 -8.12 6.59 8.65
C ALA A 55 -8.45 7.10 10.06
N ILE A 56 -7.97 8.30 10.42
CA ILE A 56 -8.27 8.94 11.70
C ILE A 56 -9.76 9.30 11.78
N ALA A 57 -10.33 9.86 10.72
CA ALA A 57 -11.75 10.19 10.65
C ALA A 57 -12.63 8.94 10.80
N TYR A 58 -12.26 7.84 10.11
CA TYR A 58 -12.92 6.55 10.25
C TYR A 58 -12.87 6.05 11.69
N ALA A 59 -11.69 6.03 12.33
CA ALA A 59 -11.55 5.56 13.71
C ALA A 59 -12.36 6.38 14.71
N LYS A 60 -12.36 7.71 14.58
CA LYS A 60 -13.19 8.60 15.41
C LYS A 60 -14.69 8.32 15.25
N ALA A 61 -15.14 8.00 14.05
CA ALA A 61 -16.55 7.68 13.77
C ALA A 61 -16.96 6.33 14.39
N GLN A 62 -16.04 5.38 14.58
CA GLN A 62 -16.31 4.12 15.27
C GLN A 62 -16.45 4.30 16.79
N GLY A 63 -15.97 5.41 17.36
CA GLY A 63 -16.02 5.68 18.79
C GLY A 63 -14.97 4.91 19.59
N GLY A 64 -15.29 4.56 20.84
CA GLY A 64 -14.36 3.86 21.74
C GLY A 64 -13.32 4.76 22.39
N THR A 65 -12.43 4.13 23.14
CA THR A 65 -11.29 4.76 23.81
C THR A 65 -10.26 5.27 22.82
N LYS A 66 -9.39 6.17 23.26
CA LYS A 66 -8.30 6.68 22.42
C LYS A 66 -7.35 5.58 21.93
N ALA A 67 -7.13 4.53 22.74
CA ALA A 67 -6.31 3.39 22.34
C ALA A 67 -6.96 2.60 21.20
N GLU A 68 -8.24 2.26 21.33
CA GLU A 68 -9.00 1.55 20.28
C GLU A 68 -9.08 2.36 18.98
N GLN A 69 -9.16 3.69 19.07
CA GLN A 69 -9.12 4.57 17.90
C GLN A 69 -7.75 4.56 17.20
N ILE A 70 -6.64 4.49 17.95
CA ILE A 70 -5.30 4.40 17.37
C ILE A 70 -5.16 3.08 16.61
N ASP A 71 -5.57 1.97 17.21
CA ASP A 71 -5.52 0.64 16.58
C ASP A 71 -6.40 0.59 15.33
N SER A 72 -7.64 1.09 15.44
CA SER A 72 -8.58 1.16 14.30
C SER A 72 -8.06 2.04 13.16
N ALA A 73 -7.38 3.14 13.48
CA ALA A 73 -6.78 4.01 12.47
C ALA A 73 -5.58 3.34 11.79
N ALA A 74 -4.75 2.61 12.53
CA ALA A 74 -3.61 1.87 11.97
C ALA A 74 -4.08 0.78 11.00
N ASP A 75 -5.07 -0.03 11.39
CA ASP A 75 -5.68 -1.05 10.52
C ASP A 75 -6.30 -0.41 9.28
N LYS A 76 -7.06 0.68 9.48
CA LYS A 76 -7.71 1.36 8.35
C LYS A 76 -6.69 1.94 7.37
N LEU A 77 -5.59 2.50 7.85
CA LEU A 77 -4.52 3.03 7.01
C LEU A 77 -3.88 1.92 6.17
N ALA A 78 -3.58 0.76 6.76
CA ALA A 78 -3.04 -0.38 6.01
C ALA A 78 -3.98 -0.84 4.90
N VAL A 79 -5.29 -0.91 5.18
CA VAL A 79 -6.31 -1.25 4.18
C VAL A 79 -6.42 -0.18 3.08
N LEU A 80 -6.38 1.11 3.44
CA LEU A 80 -6.44 2.20 2.45
C LEU A 80 -5.24 2.18 1.51
N ILE A 81 -4.02 1.96 2.03
CA ILE A 81 -2.83 1.81 1.19
C ILE A 81 -2.97 0.60 0.28
N GLY A 82 -3.39 -0.56 0.80
CA GLY A 82 -3.68 -1.74 -0.01
C GLY A 82 -4.71 -1.45 -1.10
N ALA A 83 -5.76 -0.69 -0.80
CA ALA A 83 -6.79 -0.31 -1.77
C ALA A 83 -6.27 0.63 -2.88
N GLU A 84 -5.25 1.46 -2.62
CA GLU A 84 -4.60 2.23 -3.69
C GLU A 84 -3.71 1.34 -4.57
N ILE A 85 -3.04 0.35 -3.97
CA ILE A 85 -2.20 -0.62 -4.68
C ILE A 85 -3.03 -1.49 -5.64
N THR A 86 -4.19 -1.99 -5.21
CA THR A 86 -5.05 -2.84 -6.06
C THR A 86 -5.61 -2.11 -7.28
N LYS A 87 -5.55 -0.77 -7.33
CA LYS A 87 -5.92 0.00 -8.54
C LYS A 87 -4.84 -0.03 -9.62
N VAL A 88 -3.61 -0.42 -9.27
CA VAL A 88 -2.45 -0.35 -10.18
C VAL A 88 -1.77 -1.68 -10.45
N VAL A 89 -2.21 -2.76 -9.78
CA VAL A 89 -1.79 -4.13 -10.08
C VAL A 89 -3.00 -4.94 -10.56
N PRO A 90 -2.83 -5.87 -11.52
CA PRO A 90 -3.92 -6.71 -12.02
C PRO A 90 -4.29 -7.87 -11.09
N GLY A 91 -3.40 -8.24 -10.18
CA GLY A 91 -3.55 -9.37 -9.26
C GLY A 91 -3.95 -8.91 -7.86
N ARG A 92 -3.11 -9.25 -6.88
CA ARG A 92 -3.35 -9.04 -5.44
C ARG A 92 -2.45 -7.96 -4.84
#